data_AF-A0A925EFU0-F1
#
_entry.id   AF-A0A925EFU0-F1
#
_cell.length_a   1.000
_cell.length_b   1.000
_cell.length_c   1.000
_cell.angle_alpha   90.00
_cell.angle_beta   90.00
_cell.angle_gamma   90.00
#
_symmetry.space_group_name_H-M   'P 1'
#
loop_
_entity.id
_entity.type
_entity.pdbx_description
1 polymer ?
#
loop_
_entity_poly.entity_id
_entity_poly.type
_entity_poly.pdbx_seq_one_letter_code
_entity_poly.pdbx_strand_id
1 'polypeptide(L)'
;MLTNEEKSFIEYWELNRLRKKKAWRQLSVGLPLGAALGGAILVNLYSGWNPGGSFLVHNSGRFFMVLIAILLIVIFIIIFSARHRWDMNEQHYKELMVKKDKS
;
A
#
# COMPACT_ATOMS: atom_id res chain seq x y z
N MET A 1 17.91 -17.26 -25.88
CA MET A 1 18.07 -15.87 -26.37
C MET A 1 16.89 -15.01 -25.92
N LEU A 2 17.19 -13.77 -25.49
CA LEU A 2 16.20 -12.78 -25.05
C LEU A 2 15.64 -11.98 -26.23
N THR A 3 14.35 -11.66 -26.21
CA THR A 3 13.71 -10.75 -27.18
C THR A 3 14.11 -9.29 -26.91
N ASN A 4 13.89 -8.41 -27.89
CA ASN A 4 14.17 -6.97 -27.72
C ASN A 4 13.29 -6.33 -26.63
N GLU A 5 12.07 -6.82 -26.44
CA GLU A 5 11.16 -6.38 -25.38
C GLU A 5 11.64 -6.82 -23.99
N GLU A 6 12.16 -8.04 -23.86
CA GLU A 6 12.72 -8.52 -22.59
C GLU A 6 13.96 -7.71 -22.18
N LYS A 7 14.80 -7.33 -23.15
CA LYS A 7 15.98 -6.48 -22.91
C LYS A 7 15.60 -5.06 -22.46
N SER A 8 14.62 -4.44 -23.12
CA SER A 8 14.15 -3.10 -22.74
C SER A 8 13.48 -3.09 -21.36
N PHE A 9 12.75 -4.15 -21.01
CA PHE A 9 12.21 -4.33 -19.66
C PHE A 9 13.33 -4.44 -18.60
N ILE A 10 14.36 -5.26 -18.85
CA ILE A 10 15.52 -5.41 -17.94
C ILE A 10 16.18 -4.06 -17.67
N GLU A 11 16.48 -3.30 -18.73
CA GLU A 11 17.16 -1.99 -18.62
C GLU A 11 16.30 -0.98 -17.84
N TYR A 12 15.01 -0.88 -18.18
CA TYR A 12 14.07 -0.04 -17.45
C TYR A 12 13.95 -0.44 -15.97
N TRP A 13 13.85 -1.75 -15.70
CA TRP A 13 13.66 -2.25 -14.35
C TRP A 13 14.91 -2.08 -13.49
N GLU A 14 16.12 -2.26 -14.04
CA GLU A 14 17.37 -2.01 -13.33
C GLU A 14 17.52 -0.55 -12.88
N LEU A 15 17.17 0.39 -13.76
CA LEU A 15 17.23 1.82 -13.44
C LEU A 15 16.22 2.22 -12.37
N ASN A 16 15.02 1.62 -12.40
CA ASN A 16 13.92 2.01 -11.52
C ASN A 16 13.75 1.14 -10.26
N ARG A 17 14.35 -0.05 -10.17
CA ARG A 17 14.16 -0.98 -9.02
C ARG A 17 14.62 -0.38 -7.70
N LEU A 18 15.73 0.35 -7.67
CA LEU A 18 16.28 0.94 -6.44
C LEU A 18 15.39 2.05 -5.90
N ARG A 19 14.89 2.93 -6.78
CA ARG A 19 13.95 3.99 -6.42
C ARG A 19 12.62 3.39 -5.92
N LYS A 20 12.09 2.40 -6.63
CA LYS A 20 10.86 1.69 -6.24
C LYS A 20 11.04 0.94 -4.91
N LYS A 21 12.17 0.27 -4.68
CA LYS A 21 12.49 -0.44 -3.42
C LYS A 21 12.51 0.51 -2.22
N LYS A 22 13.08 1.72 -2.36
CA LYS A 22 13.08 2.73 -1.29
C LYS A 22 11.66 3.22 -0.99
N ALA A 23 10.88 3.52 -2.03
CA ALA A 23 9.47 3.92 -1.87
C ALA A 23 8.63 2.84 -1.19
N TRP A 24 8.83 1.57 -1.57
CA TRP A 24 8.16 0.43 -0.94
C TRP A 24 8.53 0.23 0.51
N ARG A 25 9.82 0.34 0.84
CA ARG A 25 10.30 0.24 2.22
C ARG A 25 9.73 1.37 3.09
N GLN A 26 9.62 2.58 2.55
CA GLN A 26 9.03 3.71 3.27
C GLN A 26 7.52 3.54 3.44
N LEU A 27 6.82 3.06 2.41
CA LEU A 27 5.40 2.70 2.50
C LEU A 27 5.17 1.57 3.51
N SER A 28 5.97 0.51 3.51
CA SER A 28 5.76 -0.65 4.41
C SER A 28 5.94 -0.32 5.89
N VAL A 29 6.74 0.71 6.22
CA VAL A 29 6.90 1.21 7.59
C VAL A 29 5.88 2.31 7.91
N GLY A 30 5.55 3.17 6.95
CA GLY A 30 4.55 4.23 7.11
C GLY A 30 3.11 3.70 7.23
N LEU A 31 2.81 2.53 6.65
CA LEU A 31 1.49 1.92 6.64
C LEU A 31 1.01 1.45 8.02
N PRO A 32 1.77 0.61 8.76
CA PRO A 32 1.36 0.23 10.11
C PRO A 32 1.33 1.44 11.05
N LEU A 33 2.20 2.44 10.86
CA LEU A 33 2.21 3.66 11.67
C LEU A 33 0.96 4.53 11.39
N GLY A 34 0.61 4.73 10.12
CA GLY A 34 -0.57 5.47 9.70
C GLY A 34 -1.87 4.78 10.09
N ALA A 35 -1.91 3.44 9.99
CA ALA A 35 -3.03 2.64 10.47
C ALA A 35 -3.15 2.71 12.01
N ALA A 36 -2.04 2.66 12.75
CA ALA A 36 -2.04 2.78 14.21
C ALA A 36 -2.48 4.18 14.67
N LEU A 37 -2.01 5.25 14.02
CA LEU A 37 -2.42 6.62 14.32
C LEU A 37 -3.88 6.87 13.94
N GLY A 38 -4.31 6.43 12.75
CA GLY A 38 -5.71 6.51 12.33
C GLY A 38 -6.62 5.73 13.27
N GLY A 39 -6.21 4.52 13.67
CA GLY A 39 -6.89 3.72 14.67
C GLY A 39 -6.95 4.42 16.03
N ALA A 40 -5.86 5.01 16.50
CA ALA A 40 -5.81 5.74 17.76
C ALA A 40 -6.73 6.97 17.76
N ILE A 41 -6.82 7.71 16.65
CA ILE A 41 -7.73 8.84 16.49
C ILE A 41 -9.19 8.36 16.57
N LEU A 42 -9.52 7.24 15.90
CA LEU A 42 -10.86 6.65 16.00
C LEU A 42 -11.17 6.22 17.43
N VAL A 43 -10.25 5.50 18.08
CA VAL A 43 -10.41 5.10 19.49
C VAL A 43 -10.60 6.33 20.38
N ASN A 44 -9.84 7.41 20.17
CA ASN A 44 -10.00 8.65 20.94
C ASN A 44 -11.37 9.32 20.72
N LEU A 45 -11.84 9.40 19.48
CA LEU A 45 -13.16 9.95 19.12
C LEU A 45 -14.31 9.15 19.74
N TYR A 46 -14.20 7.82 19.78
CA TYR A 46 -15.22 6.93 20.33
C TYR A 46 -15.04 6.59 21.81
N SER A 47 -13.92 6.98 22.43
CA SER A 47 -13.61 6.75 23.85
C SER A 47 -14.58 7.45 24.81
N GLY A 48 -15.40 8.40 24.32
CA GLY A 48 -16.48 9.00 25.12
C GLY A 48 -16.01 9.88 26.28
N TRP A 49 -14.72 10.26 26.34
CA TRP A 49 -14.15 11.07 27.42
C TRP A 49 -14.81 12.46 27.55
N ASN A 50 -15.40 12.99 26.46
CA ASN A 50 -16.13 14.26 26.48
C ASN A 50 -17.66 14.05 26.44
N PRO A 51 -18.36 14.16 27.58
CA PRO A 51 -19.83 14.05 27.61
C PRO A 51 -20.54 15.18 26.82
N GLY A 52 -19.88 16.32 26.56
CA GLY A 52 -20.42 17.45 25.79
C GLY A 52 -20.40 17.30 24.25
N GLY A 53 -19.77 16.26 23.71
CA GLY A 53 -19.64 16.04 22.26
C GLY A 53 -20.66 15.05 21.66
N SER A 54 -21.63 14.60 22.45
CA SER A 54 -22.55 13.50 22.11
C SER A 54 -23.79 13.93 21.30
N PHE A 55 -23.97 15.24 21.04
CA PHE A 55 -25.23 15.77 20.49
C PHE A 55 -25.46 15.57 18.98
N LEU A 56 -24.51 15.04 18.20
CA LEU A 56 -24.71 14.82 16.74
C LEU A 56 -24.72 13.34 16.31
N VAL A 57 -24.58 12.40 17.24
CA VAL A 57 -24.35 10.98 16.92
C VAL A 57 -25.63 10.18 16.67
N HIS A 58 -26.81 10.71 17.03
CA HIS A 58 -28.04 9.91 17.05
C HIS A 58 -28.67 9.55 15.69
N ASN A 59 -28.12 10.01 14.55
CA ASN A 59 -28.56 9.50 13.23
C ASN A 59 -27.45 9.47 12.17
N SER A 60 -26.51 10.42 12.21
CA SER A 60 -25.46 10.59 11.18
C SER A 60 -24.17 9.80 11.47
N GLY A 61 -23.94 9.36 12.71
CA GLY A 61 -22.68 8.74 13.13
C GLY A 61 -22.36 7.39 12.47
N ARG A 62 -23.38 6.59 12.15
CA ARG A 62 -23.19 5.29 11.48
C ARG A 62 -22.69 5.44 10.04
N PHE A 63 -23.12 6.49 9.34
CA PHE A 63 -22.72 6.74 7.96
C PHE A 63 -21.22 7.06 7.87
N PHE A 64 -20.73 7.93 8.75
CA PHE A 64 -19.31 8.27 8.82
C PHE A 64 -18.44 7.06 9.18
N MET A 65 -18.91 6.18 10.07
CA MET A 65 -18.20 4.96 10.43
C MET A 65 -18.01 4.01 9.22
N VAL A 66 -19.09 3.77 8.46
CA VAL A 66 -19.02 2.94 7.25
C VAL A 66 -18.12 3.58 6.19
N LEU A 67 -18.19 4.91 6.04
CA LEU A 67 -17.37 5.65 5.08
C LEU A 67 -15.88 5.56 5.43
N ILE A 68 -15.52 5.68 6.70
CA ILE A 68 -14.13 5.51 7.18
C ILE A 68 -13.65 4.07 6.97
N ALA A 69 -14.48 3.07 7.26
CA ALA A 69 -14.14 1.67 7.04
C ALA A 69 -13.86 1.37 5.57
N ILE A 70 -14.71 1.87 4.66
CA ILE A 70 -14.50 1.75 3.21
C ILE A 70 -13.20 2.44 2.80
N LEU A 71 -12.93 3.64 3.32
CA LEU A 71 -11.73 4.40 2.99
C LEU A 71 -10.46 3.66 3.43
N LEU A 72 -10.46 3.05 4.62
CA LEU A 72 -9.37 2.19 5.10
C LEU A 72 -9.16 0.96 4.22
N ILE A 73 -10.24 0.29 3.81
CA ILE A 73 -10.19 -0.87 2.92
C ILE A 73 -9.63 -0.49 1.56
N VAL A 74 -10.07 0.63 0.98
CA VAL A 74 -9.59 1.14 -0.31
C VAL A 74 -8.10 1.48 -0.24
N ILE A 75 -7.67 2.20 0.81
CA ILE A 75 -6.26 2.50 1.04
C ILE A 75 -5.45 1.20 1.14
N PHE A 76 -5.93 0.24 1.93
CA PHE A 76 -5.28 -1.05 2.11
C PHE A 76 -5.12 -1.80 0.78
N ILE A 77 -6.19 -1.89 -0.02
CA ILE A 77 -6.19 -2.58 -1.31
C ILE A 77 -5.26 -1.91 -2.32
N ILE A 78 -5.31 -0.58 -2.45
CA ILE A 78 -4.45 0.15 -3.39
C ILE A 78 -2.98 -0.13 -3.10
N ILE A 79 -2.61 -0.07 -1.82
CA ILE A 79 -1.22 -0.23 -1.41
C ILE A 79 -0.79 -1.69 -1.51
N PHE A 80 -1.63 -2.63 -1.07
CA PHE A 80 -1.35 -4.06 -1.18
C PHE A 80 -1.18 -4.47 -2.65
N SER A 81 -2.08 -4.03 -3.53
CA SER A 81 -2.02 -4.29 -4.97
C SER A 81 -0.75 -3.74 -5.61
N ALA A 82 -0.35 -2.53 -5.22
CA ALA A 82 0.84 -1.92 -5.78
C ALA A 82 2.14 -2.59 -5.27
N ARG A 83 2.17 -3.06 -4.00
CA ARG A 83 3.27 -3.90 -3.49
C ARG A 83 3.34 -5.24 -4.22
N HIS A 84 2.21 -5.92 -4.36
CA HIS A 84 2.13 -7.20 -5.05
C HIS A 84 2.61 -7.10 -6.51
N ARG A 85 2.23 -6.02 -7.22
CA ARG A 85 2.75 -5.74 -8.57
C ARG A 85 4.26 -5.54 -8.61
N TRP A 86 4.84 -4.94 -7.57
CA TRP A 86 6.30 -4.79 -7.50
C TRP A 86 6.99 -6.14 -7.31
N ASP A 87 6.49 -6.98 -6.40
CA ASP A 87 7.03 -8.32 -6.17
C ASP A 87 6.97 -9.17 -7.45
N MET A 88 5.86 -9.09 -8.19
CA MET A 88 5.69 -9.82 -9.45
C MET A 88 6.66 -9.37 -10.54
N ASN A 89 6.89 -8.06 -10.68
CA ASN A 89 7.87 -7.52 -11.63
C ASN A 89 9.31 -7.88 -11.24
N GLU A 90 9.64 -7.91 -9.94
CA GLU A 90 10.95 -8.32 -9.46
C GLU A 90 11.19 -9.82 -9.72
N GLN A 91 10.15 -10.65 -9.59
CA GLN A 91 10.23 -12.07 -9.94
C GLN A 91 10.44 -12.25 -11.45
N HIS A 92 9.66 -11.57 -12.29
CA HIS A 92 9.82 -11.61 -13.74
C HIS A 92 11.24 -11.19 -14.18
N TYR A 93 11.80 -10.14 -13.57
CA TYR A 93 13.18 -9.73 -13.81
C TYR A 93 14.20 -10.82 -13.48
N LYS A 94 14.04 -11.53 -12.34
CA LYS A 94 14.92 -12.64 -11.96
C LYS A 94 14.84 -13.80 -12.95
N GLU A 95 13.63 -14.13 -13.41
CA GLU A 95 13.42 -15.18 -14.41
C GLU A 95 14.13 -14.84 -15.73
N LEU A 96 14.04 -13.59 -16.18
CA LEU A 96 14.75 -13.12 -17.37
C LEU A 96 16.27 -13.11 -17.21
N MET A 97 16.78 -12.78 -16.02
CA MET A 97 18.22 -12.86 -15.70
C MET A 97 18.73 -14.30 -15.78
N VAL A 98 18.00 -15.26 -15.21
CA VAL A 98 18.36 -16.70 -15.30
C VAL A 98 18.34 -17.19 -16.75
N LYS A 99 17.37 -16.73 -17.55
CA LYS A 99 17.28 -17.04 -18.98
C LYS A 99 18.43 -16.42 -19.78
N LYS A 100 18.95 -15.26 -19.35
CA LYS A 100 20.15 -14.63 -19.91
C LYS A 100 21.40 -15.47 -19.64
N ASP A 101 21.57 -15.95 -18.41
CA ASP A 101 22.76 -16.71 -17.99
C ASP A 101 22.80 -18.13 -18.55
N LYS A 102 21.65 -18.72 -18.87
CA LYS A 102 21.54 -20.05 -19.51
C LYS A 102 21.65 -20.03 -21.05
N SER A 103 21.68 -18.86 -21.68
CA SER A 103 21.69 -18.71 -23.15
C SER A 103 23.04 -18.27 -23.68
#